data_AF-A0A411LJJ9-F1
#
_entry.id   AF-A0A411LJJ9-F1
#
_cell.length_a   1.000
_cell.length_b   1.000
_cell.length_c   1.000
_cell.angle_alpha   90.00
_cell.angle_beta   90.00
_cell.angle_gamma   90.00
#
_symmetry.space_group_name_H-M   'P 1'
#
loop_
_entity.id
_entity.type
_entity.pdbx_description
1 polymer ?
#
loop_
_entity_poly.entity_id
_entity_poly.type
_entity_poly.pdbx_seq_one_letter_code
_entity_poly.pdbx_strand_id
1 'polypeptide(L)'
;MSGDVLARLLAQAADSGADLVTLRAVAEEAGELGAKRALTRLGLSDADAAEDVAELRELLSAWRDAKSSVWKSAIGWLTRLLGALLLAGIVMRLGMEDWLK
;
A
#
# COMPACT_ATOMS: atom_id res chain seq x y z
N MET A 1 22.78 -4.47 -7.28
CA MET A 1 23.76 -4.75 -6.20
C MET A 1 23.76 -6.23 -5.78
N SER A 2 22.69 -6.85 -5.27
CA SER A 2 22.75 -8.28 -4.87
C SER A 2 22.80 -9.28 -6.03
N GLY A 3 22.10 -8.99 -7.15
CA GLY A 3 22.14 -9.85 -8.35
C GLY A 3 23.52 -9.89 -9.01
N ASP A 4 24.27 -8.79 -8.91
CA ASP A 4 25.60 -8.66 -9.50
C ASP A 4 26.62 -9.57 -8.81
N VAL A 5 26.48 -9.79 -7.50
CA VAL A 5 27.37 -10.66 -6.72
C VAL A 5 27.12 -12.12 -7.07
N LEU A 6 25.86 -12.57 -7.12
CA LEU A 6 25.53 -13.95 -7.50
C LEU A 6 26.00 -14.26 -8.93
N ALA A 7 25.76 -13.36 -9.88
CA ALA A 7 26.22 -13.52 -11.26
C ALA A 7 27.74 -13.68 -11.36
N ARG A 8 28.51 -12.89 -10.59
CA ARG A 8 29.98 -13.00 -10.54
C ARG A 8 30.44 -14.32 -9.94
N LEU A 9 29.80 -14.80 -8.88
CA LEU A 9 30.13 -16.09 -8.26
C LEU A 9 29.85 -17.27 -9.20
N LEU A 10 28.72 -17.23 -9.92
CA LEU A 10 28.40 -18.26 -10.91
C LEU A 10 29.38 -18.24 -12.09
N ALA A 11 29.76 -17.04 -12.58
CA ALA A 11 30.77 -16.89 -13.63
C ALA A 11 32.13 -17.44 -13.19
N GLN A 12 32.58 -17.10 -11.97
CA GLN A 12 33.82 -17.62 -11.40
C GLN A 12 33.80 -19.16 -11.25
N ALA A 13 32.66 -19.73 -10.83
CA ALA A 13 32.51 -21.17 -10.70
C ALA A 13 32.52 -21.87 -12.07
N ALA A 14 31.88 -21.28 -13.08
CA ALA A 14 31.91 -21.77 -14.45
C ALA A 14 33.33 -21.73 -15.04
N ASP A 15 34.08 -20.64 -14.82
CA ASP A 15 35.49 -20.51 -15.20
C ASP A 15 36.39 -21.54 -14.47
N SER A 16 35.96 -21.99 -13.29
CA SER A 16 36.62 -23.06 -12.51
C SER A 16 36.21 -24.47 -12.97
N GLY A 17 35.41 -24.60 -14.03
CA GLY A 17 34.98 -25.86 -14.64
C GLY A 17 33.67 -26.44 -14.10
N ALA A 18 32.91 -25.69 -13.31
CA ALA A 18 31.58 -26.14 -12.87
C ALA A 18 30.58 -26.14 -14.03
N ASP A 19 29.75 -27.18 -14.11
CA ASP A 19 28.70 -27.30 -15.11
C ASP A 19 27.58 -26.25 -14.90
N LEU A 20 27.16 -25.60 -15.99
CA LEU A 20 26.17 -24.53 -15.97
C LEU A 20 24.77 -25.02 -15.55
N VAL A 21 24.41 -26.26 -15.90
CA VAL A 21 23.12 -26.83 -15.49
C VAL A 21 23.09 -27.01 -13.97
N THR A 22 24.18 -27.54 -13.41
CA THR A 22 24.36 -27.70 -11.96
C THR A 22 24.30 -26.36 -11.24
N LEU A 23 25.01 -25.35 -11.76
CA LEU A 23 25.01 -24.00 -11.19
C LEU A 23 23.62 -23.34 -11.19
N ARG A 24 22.86 -23.52 -12.28
CA ARG A 24 21.47 -23.06 -12.36
C ARG A 24 20.59 -23.75 -11.33
N ALA A 25 20.68 -25.07 -11.20
CA ALA A 25 19.91 -25.82 -10.22
C ALA A 25 20.20 -25.37 -8.78
N VAL A 26 21.47 -25.14 -8.43
CA VAL A 26 21.87 -24.61 -7.12
C VAL A 26 21.27 -23.22 -6.88
N ALA A 27 21.30 -22.34 -7.89
CA ALA A 27 20.73 -21.00 -7.76
C ALA A 27 19.20 -21.02 -7.59
N GLU A 28 18.50 -21.87 -8.34
CA GLU A 28 17.05 -22.07 -8.22
C GLU A 28 16.68 -22.62 -6.84
N GLU A 29 17.36 -23.66 -6.36
CA GLU A 29 17.11 -24.27 -5.04
C GLU A 29 17.43 -23.30 -3.89
N ALA A 30 18.55 -22.57 -3.97
CA ALA A 30 18.91 -21.57 -2.97
C ALA A 30 17.89 -20.41 -2.93
N GLY A 31 17.38 -19.99 -4.09
CA GLY A 31 16.33 -18.99 -4.23
C GLY A 31 15.02 -19.47 -3.60
N GLU A 32 14.59 -20.69 -3.92
CA GLU A 32 13.36 -21.28 -3.39
C GLU A 32 13.44 -21.48 -1.86
N LEU A 33 14.55 -22.00 -1.34
CA LEU A 33 14.80 -22.12 0.10
C LEU A 33 14.84 -20.76 0.80
N GLY A 34 15.45 -19.75 0.16
CA GLY A 34 15.48 -18.38 0.67
C GLY A 34 14.08 -17.78 0.78
N ALA A 35 13.29 -17.91 -0.28
CA ALA A 35 11.90 -17.45 -0.32
C ALA A 35 11.04 -18.16 0.74
N LYS A 36 11.10 -19.49 0.82
CA LYS A 36 10.36 -20.27 1.84
C LYS A 36 10.73 -19.84 3.25
N ARG A 37 12.02 -19.69 3.57
CA ARG A 37 12.46 -19.21 4.89
C ARG A 37 11.96 -17.81 5.21
N ALA A 38 11.96 -16.90 4.22
CA ALA A 38 11.45 -15.56 4.40
C ALA A 38 9.94 -15.56 4.69
N LEU A 39 9.17 -16.32 3.90
CA LEU A 39 7.73 -16.50 4.11
C LEU A 39 7.42 -17.12 5.48
N THR A 40 8.13 -18.19 5.87
CA THR A 40 7.96 -18.79 7.20
C THR A 40 8.29 -17.83 8.34
N ARG A 41 9.34 -17.01 8.20
CA ARG A 41 9.68 -15.99 9.22
C ARG A 41 8.61 -14.91 9.34
N LEU A 42 7.90 -14.62 8.25
CA LEU A 42 6.75 -13.71 8.24
C LEU A 42 5.45 -14.40 8.68
N GLY A 43 5.47 -15.72 8.94
CA GLY A 43 4.28 -16.50 9.24
C GLY A 43 3.37 -16.76 8.04
N LEU A 44 3.86 -16.59 6.81
CA LEU A 44 3.11 -16.68 5.55
C LEU A 44 3.43 -17.96 4.76
N SER A 45 3.64 -19.08 5.45
CA SER A 45 4.08 -20.34 4.81
C SER A 45 3.00 -21.41 4.71
N ASP A 46 1.83 -21.17 5.30
CA ASP A 46 0.65 -22.02 5.13
C ASP A 46 -0.03 -21.77 3.78
N ALA A 47 -0.99 -22.65 3.44
CA ALA A 47 -1.67 -22.61 2.15
C ALA A 47 -2.63 -21.43 1.99
N ASP A 48 -3.14 -20.90 3.11
CA ASP A 48 -4.19 -19.88 3.15
C ASP A 48 -3.60 -18.46 3.23
N ALA A 49 -2.31 -18.33 3.57
CA ALA A 49 -1.60 -17.06 3.71
C ALA A 49 -1.76 -16.08 2.53
N ALA A 50 -1.85 -16.58 1.30
CA ALA A 50 -2.05 -15.73 0.13
C ALA A 50 -3.46 -15.12 0.09
N GLU A 51 -4.47 -15.89 0.49
CA GLU A 51 -5.87 -15.45 0.59
C GLU A 51 -6.04 -14.46 1.75
N ASP A 52 -5.50 -14.78 2.93
CA ASP A 52 -5.54 -13.91 4.10
C ASP A 52 -4.92 -12.52 3.81
N VAL A 53 -3.78 -12.49 3.12
CA VAL A 53 -3.14 -11.22 2.72
C VAL A 53 -3.99 -10.46 1.70
N ALA A 54 -4.68 -11.15 0.80
CA ALA A 54 -5.58 -10.52 -0.14
C ALA A 54 -6.79 -9.90 0.57
N GLU A 55 -7.41 -10.63 1.50
CA GLU A 55 -8.53 -10.14 2.32
C GLU A 55 -8.13 -8.93 3.16
N LEU A 56 -6.97 -8.96 3.83
CA LEU A 56 -6.47 -7.82 4.61
C LEU A 56 -6.28 -6.57 3.74
N ARG A 57 -5.81 -6.74 2.50
CA ARG A 57 -5.64 -5.62 1.55
C ARG A 57 -6.99 -5.07 1.11
N GLU A 58 -7.98 -5.92 0.92
CA GLU A 58 -9.35 -5.51 0.60
C GLU A 58 -9.99 -4.74 1.75
N LEU A 59 -9.91 -5.27 2.98
CA LEU A 59 -10.38 -4.59 4.20
C LEU A 59 -9.71 -3.23 4.40
N LEU A 60 -8.39 -3.15 4.19
CA LEU A 60 -7.65 -1.90 4.26
C LEU A 60 -8.07 -0.91 3.16
N SER A 61 -8.37 -1.40 1.97
CA SER A 61 -8.90 -0.56 0.90
C SER A 61 -10.26 0.01 1.29
N ALA A 62 -11.19 -0.83 1.75
CA ALA A 62 -12.51 -0.40 2.20
C ALA A 62 -12.43 0.61 3.34
N TRP A 63 -11.55 0.40 4.32
CA TRP A 63 -11.33 1.33 5.42
C TRP A 63 -10.77 2.69 4.94
N ARG A 64 -9.79 2.66 4.01
CA ARG A 64 -9.21 3.86 3.44
C ARG A 64 -10.23 4.67 2.65
N ASP A 65 -11.10 3.99 1.91
CA ASP A 65 -12.17 4.63 1.14
C ASP A 65 -13.21 5.24 2.06
N ALA A 66 -13.62 4.52 3.11
CA ALA A 66 -14.51 5.04 4.14
C ALA A 66 -13.92 6.29 4.83
N LYS A 67 -12.64 6.24 5.22
CA LYS A 67 -11.93 7.39 5.81
C LYS A 67 -11.91 8.59 4.86
N SER A 68 -11.60 8.37 3.58
CA SER A 68 -11.61 9.45 2.58
C SER A 68 -13.01 10.06 2.41
N SER A 69 -14.04 9.21 2.40
CA SER A 69 -15.45 9.64 2.27
C SER A 69 -15.90 10.51 3.44
N VAL A 70 -15.57 10.12 4.68
CA VAL A 70 -15.88 10.90 5.88
C VAL A 70 -15.19 12.26 5.84
N TRP A 71 -13.91 12.32 5.49
CA TRP A 71 -13.17 13.58 5.39
C TRP A 71 -13.75 14.52 4.34
N LYS A 72 -14.07 14.02 3.14
CA LYS A 72 -14.72 14.81 2.09
C LYS A 72 -16.06 15.38 2.56
N SER A 73 -16.87 14.55 3.23
CA SER A 73 -18.19 14.94 3.73
C SER A 73 -18.08 15.99 4.84
N ALA A 74 -17.15 15.80 5.78
CA ALA A 74 -16.90 16.74 6.87
C ALA A 74 -16.44 18.10 6.34
N ILE A 75 -15.50 18.12 5.39
CA ILE A 75 -15.04 19.36 4.74
C ILE A 75 -16.20 20.04 4.02
N GLY A 76 -17.00 19.30 3.25
CA GLY A 76 -18.16 19.85 2.55
C GLY A 76 -19.19 20.48 3.50
N TRP A 77 -19.49 19.83 4.62
CA TRP A 77 -20.39 20.38 5.64
C TRP A 77 -19.81 21.63 6.30
N LEU A 78 -18.51 21.61 6.62
CA LEU A 78 -17.82 22.75 7.20
C LEU A 78 -17.83 23.96 6.26
N THR A 79 -17.56 23.77 4.97
CA THR A 79 -17.62 24.86 3.98
C THR A 79 -19.03 25.44 3.88
N ARG A 80 -20.07 24.60 3.91
CA ARG A 80 -21.47 25.07 3.93
C ARG A 80 -21.78 25.87 5.19
N LEU A 81 -21.36 25.40 6.37
CA LEU A 81 -21.54 26.08 7.64
C LEU A 81 -20.86 27.46 7.64
N LEU A 82 -19.60 27.51 7.20
CA LEU A 82 -18.85 28.76 7.09
C LEU A 82 -19.52 29.73 6.10
N GLY A 83 -19.97 29.24 4.94
CA GLY A 83 -20.71 30.05 3.98
C GLY A 83 -22.01 30.63 4.55
N ALA A 84 -22.79 29.82 5.27
CA ALA A 84 -24.01 30.27 5.93
C ALA A 84 -23.73 31.34 7.00
N LEU A 85 -22.69 31.14 7.82
CA LEU A 85 -22.27 32.11 8.82
C LEU A 85 -21.80 33.43 8.20
N LEU A 86 -21.05 33.36 7.09
CA LEU A 86 -20.62 34.53 6.34
C LEU A 86 -21.81 35.33 5.80
N LEU A 87 -22.78 34.66 5.17
CA LEU A 87 -24.00 35.30 4.67
C LEU A 87 -24.82 35.93 5.80
N ALA A 88 -25.02 35.21 6.90
CA ALA A 88 -25.71 35.73 8.09
C ALA A 88 -25.02 36.99 8.63
N GLY A 89 -23.69 36.98 8.74
CA GLY A 89 -22.91 38.13 9.16
C GLY A 89 -23.04 39.33 8.20
N ILE A 90 -23.11 39.09 6.89
CA ILE A 90 -23.34 40.15 5.89
C ILE A 90 -24.73 40.77 6.05
N VAL A 91 -25.78 39.95 6.21
CA VAL A 91 -27.15 40.43 6.42
C VAL A 91 -27.24 41.31 7.66
N MET A 92 -26.65 40.87 8.78
CA MET A 92 -26.60 41.64 10.03
C MET A 92 -25.84 42.96 9.86
N ARG A 93 -24.70 42.96 9.15
CA ARG A 93 -23.89 44.16 8.95
C ARG A 93 -24.55 45.19 8.02
N LEU A 94 -25.29 44.72 7.01
CA LEU A 94 -25.96 45.57 6.03
C LEU A 94 -27.39 45.96 6.45
N GLY A 95 -27.89 45.46 7.58
CA GLY A 95 -29.23 45.78 8.08
C GLY A 95 -30.36 45.27 7.18
N MET A 96 -30.13 44.24 6.38
CA MET A 96 -31.12 43.65 5.46
C MET A 96 -32.10 42.70 6.18
N GLU A 97 -32.44 42.98 7.44
CA GLU A 97 -33.33 42.15 8.26
C GLU A 97 -34.76 42.11 7.68
N ASP A 98 -35.15 43.16 6.96
CA ASP A 98 -36.48 43.29 6.35
C ASP A 98 -36.68 42.46 5.07
N TRP A 99 -35.62 41.91 4.47
CA TRP A 99 -35.70 41.07 3.26
C TRP A 99 -36.02 39.59 3.53
N LEU A 100 -36.03 39.16 4.80
CA LEU A 100 -36.24 37.77 5.22
C LEU A 100 -37.68 37.50 5.76
N LYS A 101 -38.58 38.48 5.69
CA LYS A 101 -40.03 38.32 5.95
C LYS A 101 -40.77 38.01 4.66
#